data_AF-A0A1F5BKQ0-F1
#
_entry.id   AF-A0A1F5BKQ0-F1
#
_cell.length_a   1.000
_cell.length_b   1.000
_cell.length_c   1.000
_cell.angle_alpha   90.00
_cell.angle_beta   90.00
_cell.angle_gamma   90.00
#
_symmetry.space_group_name_H-M   'P 1'
#
loop_
_entity.id
_entity.type
_entity.pdbx_description
1 polymer ?
#
loop_
_entity_poly.entity_id
_entity_poly.type
_entity_poly.pdbx_seq_one_letter_code
_entity_poly.pdbx_strand_id
1 'polypeptide(L)'
;MVTGPSTVVEAIGQAQRAAEAIDKYLSGGQEEYPWNIMDAIEVKFDPEEEPVDYERAKNILLPVEKRDSYMEVEKTWDRVTACKEADRCLRCEFKKEEEGI
;
A
#
# COMPACT_ATOMS: atom_id res chain seq x y z
N MET A 1 -12.34 -25.87 6.72
CA MET A 1 -13.56 -25.39 7.42
C MET A 1 -13.94 -24.08 6.75
N VAL A 2 -15.10 -23.99 6.09
CA VAL A 2 -15.56 -22.75 5.45
C VAL A 2 -16.54 -22.10 6.43
N THR A 3 -16.20 -20.93 6.96
CA THR A 3 -16.93 -20.30 8.08
C THR A 3 -18.12 -19.44 7.66
N GLY A 4 -18.49 -19.47 6.37
CA GLY A 4 -19.52 -18.59 5.79
C GLY A 4 -18.93 -17.36 5.10
N PRO A 5 -19.76 -16.35 4.78
CA PRO A 5 -19.30 -15.13 4.11
C PRO A 5 -18.28 -14.39 4.98
N SER A 6 -17.24 -13.87 4.31
CA SER A 6 -16.07 -13.25 4.92
C SER A 6 -15.73 -11.99 4.13
N THR A 7 -15.18 -10.98 4.81
CA THR A 7 -14.52 -9.89 4.12
C THR A 7 -13.28 -10.41 3.39
N VAL A 8 -12.81 -9.68 2.38
CA VAL A 8 -11.58 -10.02 1.64
C VAL A 8 -10.38 -10.13 2.59
N VAL A 9 -10.28 -9.23 3.57
CA VAL A 9 -9.18 -9.20 4.55
C VAL A 9 -9.17 -10.48 5.40
N GLU A 10 -10.34 -10.87 5.93
CA GLU A 10 -10.48 -12.08 6.74
C GLU A 10 -10.16 -13.35 5.94
N ALA A 11 -10.60 -13.41 4.67
CA ALA A 11 -10.33 -14.54 3.78
C ALA A 11 -8.82 -14.69 3.50
N ILE A 12 -8.14 -13.58 3.23
CA ILE A 12 -6.68 -13.55 3.05
C ILE A 12 -5.97 -14.01 4.33
N GLY A 13 -6.36 -13.48 5.48
CA GLY A 13 -5.77 -13.89 6.77
C GLY A 13 -5.97 -15.38 7.08
N GLN A 14 -7.12 -15.96 6.71
CA GLN A 14 -7.34 -17.41 6.83
C GLN A 14 -6.43 -18.21 5.90
N ALA A 15 -6.28 -17.78 4.65
CA ALA A 15 -5.41 -18.43 3.67
C ALA A 15 -3.94 -18.39 4.11
N GLN A 16 -3.46 -17.25 4.61
CA GLN A 16 -2.12 -17.09 5.16
C GLN A 16 -1.86 -18.10 6.30
N ARG A 17 -2.73 -18.14 7.31
CA ARG A 17 -2.59 -19.10 8.43
C ARG A 17 -2.60 -20.56 7.97
N ALA A 18 -3.42 -20.90 6.99
CA ALA A 18 -3.45 -22.25 6.42
C ALA A 18 -2.15 -22.59 5.70
N ALA A 19 -1.60 -21.66 4.91
CA ALA A 19 -0.33 -21.83 4.22
C ALA A 19 0.82 -22.04 5.22
N GLU A 20 0.89 -21.24 6.29
CA GLU A 20 1.90 -21.41 7.34
C GLU A 20 1.80 -22.78 8.02
N ALA A 21 0.59 -23.25 8.33
CA ALA A 21 0.40 -24.55 8.97
C ALA A 21 0.83 -25.72 8.08
N ILE A 22 0.54 -25.63 6.79
CA ILE A 22 0.96 -26.64 5.79
C ILE A 22 2.48 -26.64 5.67
N ASP A 23 3.10 -25.47 5.56
CA ASP A 23 4.55 -25.34 5.44
C ASP A 23 5.26 -25.86 6.71
N LYS A 24 4.82 -25.45 7.91
CA LYS A 24 5.31 -25.99 9.19
C LYS A 24 5.24 -27.51 9.27
N TYR A 25 4.18 -28.11 8.74
CA TYR A 25 4.00 -29.55 8.73
C TYR A 25 4.92 -30.27 7.73
N LEU A 26 5.14 -29.69 6.53
CA LEU A 26 5.86 -30.35 5.44
C LEU A 26 7.38 -30.08 5.43
N SER A 27 7.80 -28.87 5.77
CA SER A 27 9.19 -28.40 5.63
C SER A 27 9.86 -28.06 6.97
N GLY A 28 9.08 -28.06 8.06
CA GLY A 28 9.51 -27.52 9.35
C GLY A 28 9.23 -26.02 9.50
N GLY A 29 8.72 -25.36 8.45
CA GLY A 29 8.33 -23.96 8.46
C GLY A 29 9.50 -23.00 8.20
N GLN A 30 9.17 -21.72 8.26
CA GLN A 30 10.10 -20.60 8.07
C GLN A 30 10.24 -19.81 9.36
N GLU A 31 11.38 -19.10 9.51
CA GLU A 31 11.58 -18.17 10.63
C GLU A 31 10.55 -17.04 10.59
N GLU A 32 10.30 -16.50 9.39
CA GLU A 32 9.34 -15.41 9.19
C GLU A 32 8.66 -15.53 7.82
N TYR A 33 7.36 -15.20 7.77
CA TYR A 33 6.58 -15.18 6.52
C TYR A 33 6.41 -13.74 6.03
N PRO A 34 6.45 -13.49 4.71
CA PRO A 34 6.45 -12.12 4.15
C PRO A 34 5.29 -11.23 4.60
N TRP A 35 4.11 -11.79 4.83
CA TRP A 35 2.93 -11.03 5.27
C TRP A 35 2.90 -10.69 6.76
N ASN A 36 3.85 -11.23 7.53
CA ASN A 36 4.05 -10.90 8.94
C ASN A 36 5.16 -9.84 9.12
N ILE A 37 5.88 -9.50 8.05
CA ILE A 37 6.93 -8.48 8.06
C ILE A 37 6.27 -7.11 7.91
N MET A 38 6.50 -6.24 8.90
CA MET A 38 6.19 -4.82 8.80
C MET A 38 7.50 -4.05 8.68
N ASP A 39 7.92 -3.79 7.45
CA ASP A 39 9.12 -2.99 7.20
C ASP A 39 8.90 -1.55 7.71
N ALA A 40 9.95 -0.99 8.32
CA ALA A 40 9.94 0.41 8.68
C ALA A 40 9.90 1.28 7.41
N ILE A 41 9.08 2.32 7.44
CA ILE A 41 9.02 3.29 6.33
C ILE A 41 10.19 4.25 6.48
N GLU A 42 11.29 3.96 5.80
CA GLU A 42 12.52 4.77 5.75
C GLU A 42 12.38 5.99 4.81
N VAL A 43 11.35 6.81 5.03
CA VAL A 43 11.15 8.06 4.30
C VAL A 43 11.40 9.22 5.25
N LYS A 44 12.25 10.16 4.86
CA LYS A 44 12.48 11.39 5.63
C LYS A 44 11.14 12.13 5.77
N PHE A 45 10.77 12.46 6.99
CA PHE A 45 9.54 13.19 7.28
C PHE A 45 9.78 14.08 8.50
N ASP A 46 9.39 15.34 8.37
CA ASP A 46 9.35 16.31 9.46
C ASP A 46 7.87 16.62 9.75
N PRO A 47 7.32 16.21 10.90
CA PRO A 47 5.92 16.44 11.23
C PRO A 47 5.59 17.93 11.50
N GLU A 48 6.60 18.79 11.66
CA GLU A 48 6.43 20.23 11.86
C GLU A 48 6.56 21.03 10.54
N GLU A 49 6.98 20.38 9.44
CA GLU A 49 7.06 21.02 8.13
C GLU A 49 5.64 21.26 7.56
N GLU A 50 5.43 22.44 6.96
CA GLU A 50 4.16 22.73 6.32
C GLU A 50 3.94 21.84 5.09
N PRO A 51 2.73 21.31 4.86
CA PRO A 51 2.41 20.61 3.64
C PRO A 51 2.69 21.48 2.42
N VAL A 52 3.10 20.84 1.33
CA VAL A 52 3.30 21.54 0.05
C VAL A 52 2.03 22.26 -0.40
N ASP A 53 2.21 23.44 -1.00
CA ASP A 53 1.15 24.42 -1.26
C ASP A 53 0.41 24.25 -2.61
N TYR A 54 0.88 23.32 -3.45
CA TYR A 54 0.30 23.08 -4.76
C TYR A 54 -0.83 22.04 -4.75
N GLU A 55 -1.77 22.25 -5.66
CA GLU A 55 -2.92 21.36 -5.85
C GLU A 55 -2.50 19.97 -6.38
N ARG A 56 -3.39 18.99 -6.17
CA ARG A 56 -3.25 17.64 -6.72
C ARG A 56 -3.13 17.69 -8.24
N ALA A 57 -2.17 16.95 -8.80
CA ALA A 57 -2.05 16.79 -10.23
C ALA A 57 -3.28 16.09 -10.82
N LYS A 58 -3.75 16.54 -11.99
CA LYS A 58 -4.87 15.88 -12.68
C LYS A 58 -4.41 14.57 -13.31
N ASN A 59 -5.25 13.55 -13.24
CA ASN A 59 -4.99 12.29 -13.93
C ASN A 59 -5.04 12.52 -15.45
N ILE A 60 -4.15 11.84 -16.17
CA ILE A 60 -4.09 11.94 -17.63
C ILE A 60 -4.98 10.83 -18.18
N LEU A 61 -6.20 11.19 -18.60
CA LEU A 61 -7.18 10.21 -19.08
C LEU A 61 -7.32 10.25 -20.60
N LEU A 62 -7.49 9.08 -21.20
CA LEU A 62 -7.89 8.97 -22.59
C LEU A 62 -9.32 9.53 -22.76
N PRO A 63 -9.56 10.37 -23.78
CA PRO A 63 -10.90 10.85 -24.12
C PRO A 63 -11.89 9.69 -24.28
N VAL A 64 -13.11 9.85 -23.81
CA VAL A 64 -14.12 8.77 -23.74
C VAL A 64 -14.36 8.15 -25.11
N GLU A 65 -14.37 8.97 -26.15
CA GLU A 65 -14.63 8.59 -27.54
C GLU A 65 -13.51 7.73 -28.14
N LYS A 66 -12.34 7.73 -27.50
CA LYS A 66 -11.16 6.97 -27.92
C LYS A 66 -10.94 5.71 -27.08
N ARG A 67 -11.76 5.45 -26.06
CA ARG A 67 -11.61 4.27 -25.20
C ARG A 67 -12.10 3.03 -25.92
N ASP A 68 -11.28 1.98 -25.86
CA ASP A 68 -11.59 0.66 -26.39
C ASP A 68 -11.11 -0.41 -25.39
N SER A 69 -11.57 -1.64 -25.55
CA SER A 69 -11.41 -2.76 -24.61
C SER A 69 -9.96 -3.12 -24.30
N TYR A 70 -9.01 -2.71 -25.16
CA TYR A 70 -7.59 -3.03 -25.05
C TYR A 70 -6.70 -1.83 -24.72
N MET A 71 -7.30 -0.65 -24.51
CA MET A 71 -6.53 0.56 -24.23
C MET A 71 -6.51 0.87 -22.74
N GLU A 72 -5.31 1.08 -22.22
CA GLU A 72 -5.14 1.68 -20.90
C GLU A 72 -5.70 3.11 -20.92
N VAL A 73 -6.73 3.34 -20.09
CA VAL A 73 -7.49 4.59 -20.04
C VAL A 73 -6.76 5.67 -19.24
N GLU A 74 -6.11 5.30 -18.15
CA GLU A 74 -5.35 6.20 -17.30
C GLU A 74 -3.87 6.12 -17.64
N LYS A 75 -3.29 7.25 -18.05
CA LYS A 75 -1.89 7.35 -18.44
C LYS A 75 -1.04 7.82 -17.27
N THR A 76 0.21 7.40 -17.28
CA THR A 76 1.20 7.78 -16.27
C THR A 76 1.59 9.24 -16.39
N TRP A 77 1.83 9.88 -15.25
CA TRP A 77 2.48 11.18 -15.20
C TRP A 77 3.92 11.14 -15.70
N ASP A 78 4.43 12.29 -16.12
CA ASP A 78 5.86 12.47 -16.30
C ASP A 78 6.57 12.43 -14.93
N ARG A 79 7.90 12.23 -14.97
CA ARG A 79 8.73 12.11 -13.77
C ARG A 79 8.56 13.29 -12.80
N VAL A 80 8.50 14.51 -13.31
CA VAL A 80 8.46 15.72 -12.44
C VAL A 80 7.13 15.80 -11.73
N THR A 81 6.04 15.58 -12.45
CA THR A 81 4.68 15.57 -11.88
C THR A 81 4.53 14.43 -10.86
N ALA A 82 5.03 13.24 -11.16
CA ALA A 82 4.99 12.10 -10.24
C ALA A 82 5.76 12.36 -8.94
N CYS A 83 6.97 12.94 -9.02
CA CYS A 83 7.74 13.31 -7.82
C CYS A 83 6.99 14.35 -6.98
N LYS A 84 6.45 15.40 -7.61
CA LYS A 84 5.66 16.42 -6.90
C LYS A 84 4.44 15.83 -6.21
N GLU A 85 3.71 14.92 -6.85
CA GLU A 85 2.55 14.30 -6.19
C GLU A 85 2.99 13.42 -5.00
N ALA A 86 4.15 12.75 -5.09
CA ALA A 86 4.69 11.97 -3.98
C ALA A 86 5.08 12.84 -2.77
N ASP A 87 5.62 14.04 -3.00
CA ASP A 87 5.97 15.02 -1.96
C ASP A 87 4.74 15.54 -1.19
N ARG A 88 3.51 15.32 -1.70
CA ARG A 88 2.26 15.69 -1.01
C ARG A 88 1.87 14.71 0.12
N CYS A 89 2.61 13.62 0.33
CA CYS A 89 2.30 12.64 1.36
C CYS A 89 2.43 13.23 2.76
N LEU A 90 1.35 13.12 3.56
CA LEU A 90 1.32 13.61 4.95
C LEU A 90 1.81 12.59 5.98
N ARG A 91 2.28 11.41 5.53
CA ARG A 91 2.70 10.30 6.40
C ARG A 91 1.68 10.00 7.51
N CYS A 92 0.43 9.76 7.13
CA CYS A 92 -0.69 9.57 8.06
C CYS A 92 -0.49 8.42 9.08
N GLU A 93 0.41 7.49 8.78
CA GLU A 93 0.79 6.39 9.67
C GLU A 93 1.84 6.79 10.72
N PHE A 94 2.50 7.93 10.56
CA PHE A 94 3.51 8.44 11.49
C PHE A 94 2.89 8.66 12.88
N LYS A 95 3.51 8.06 13.89
CA LYS A 95 3.19 8.29 15.30
C LYS A 95 4.43 8.88 15.95
N LYS A 96 4.28 10.04 16.60
CA LYS A 96 5.34 10.57 17.47
C LYS A 96 5.60 9.54 18.56
N GLU A 97 6.86 9.20 18.78
CA GLU A 97 7.25 8.45 19.97
C GLU A 97 6.86 9.31 21.18
N GLU A 98 6.07 8.76 22.11
CA GLU A 98 5.73 9.48 23.33
C GLU A 98 7.02 9.62 24.15
N GLU A 99 7.51 10.86 24.33
CA GLU A 99 8.55 11.15 25.31
C GLU A 99 8.03 10.74 26.69
N GLY A 100 8.72 9.79 27.31
CA GLY A 100 8.22 9.00 28.43
C GLY A 100 7.51 9.76 29.55
N ILE A 101 6.39 9.17 29.99
CA ILE A 101 5.88 9.27 31.36
C ILE A 101 6.50 8.14 32.18
#